data_AF-A0A938JLH5-F1
#
_entry.id   AF-A0A938JLH5-F1
#
_cell.length_a   1.000
_cell.length_b   1.000
_cell.length_c   1.000
_cell.angle_alpha   90.00
_cell.angle_beta   90.00
_cell.angle_gamma   90.00
#
_symmetry.space_group_name_H-M   'P 1'
#
loop_
_entity.id
_entity.type
_entity.pdbx_description
1 polymer ?
#
loop_
_entity_poly.entity_id
_entity_poly.type
_entity_poly.pdbx_seq_one_letter_code
_entity_poly.pdbx_strand_id
1 'polypeptide(L)' 'MEDAVHRAITSLMSWMVEEYGVSAKDAYIMISCSPEFKVKVYQMVKSPFLPYVVGAEIPRKYLRN' A
#
# COMPACT_ATOMS: atom_id res chain seq x y z
N MET A 1 14.86 -0.81 -1.34
CA MET A 1 13.67 -0.29 -2.04
C MET A 1 12.56 -1.30 -2.01
N GLU A 2 12.81 -2.54 -2.44
CA GLU A 2 11.86 -3.67 -2.38
C GLU A 2 11.18 -3.83 -1.01
N ASP A 3 11.94 -3.88 0.09
CA ASP A 3 11.36 -3.99 1.45
C ASP A 3 10.44 -2.82 1.83
N ALA A 4 10.72 -1.60 1.34
CA ALA A 4 9.89 -0.44 1.62
C ALA A 4 8.58 -0.50 0.83
N VAL A 5 8.63 -0.97 -0.41
CA VAL A 5 7.44 -1.22 -1.25
C VAL A 5 6.59 -2.33 -0.64
N HIS A 6 7.21 -3.46 -0.29
CA HIS A 6 6.51 -4.59 0.35
C HIS A 6 5.80 -4.13 1.63
N ARG A 7 6.51 -3.45 2.54
CA ARG A 7 5.91 -2.94 3.77
C ARG A 7 4.77 -1.96 3.52
N ALA A 8 4.90 -1.07 2.54
CA ALA A 8 3.83 -0.13 2.20
C ALA A 8 2.57 -0.86 1.72
N ILE A 9 2.74 -1.88 0.86
CA ILE A 9 1.63 -2.69 0.34
C ILE A 9 0.95 -3.48 1.46
N THR A 10 1.71 -4.19 2.28
CA THR A 10 1.13 -5.01 3.36
C THR A 10 0.47 -4.14 4.43
N SER A 11 1.05 -2.97 4.74
CA SER A 11 0.42 -2.02 5.67
C SER A 11 -0.91 -1.51 5.13
N LEU A 12 -1.00 -1.20 3.82
CA LEU A 12 -2.26 -0.82 3.19
C LEU A 12 -3.29 -1.95 3.26
N MET A 13 -2.89 -3.18 2.97
CA MET A 13 -3.78 -4.35 3.08
C MET A 13 -4.30 -4.54 4.50
N SER A 14 -3.41 -4.49 5.50
CA SER A 14 -3.79 -4.59 6.92
C SER A 14 -4.80 -3.52 7.29
N TRP A 15 -4.55 -2.27 6.91
CA TRP A 15 -5.47 -1.16 7.17
C TRP A 15 -6.84 -1.37 6.51
N MET A 16 -6.89 -1.86 5.27
CA MET A 16 -8.16 -2.19 4.58
C MET A 16 -8.94 -3.30 5.31
N VAL A 17 -8.24 -4.30 5.85
CA VAL A 17 -8.87 -5.41 6.59
C VAL A 17 -9.38 -4.93 7.95
N GLU A 18 -8.54 -4.23 8.70
CA GLU A 18 -8.80 -3.83 10.09
C GLU A 18 -9.87 -2.74 10.19
N GLU A 19 -9.83 -1.74 9.30
CA GLU A 19 -10.68 -0.53 9.41
C GLU A 19 -11.92 -0.55 8.51
N TYR A 20 -11.91 -1.37 7.45
CA TYR A 20 -13.00 -1.44 6.46
C TYR A 20 -13.57 -2.85 6.28
N GLY A 21 -13.12 -3.84 7.06
CA GLY A 21 -13.63 -5.21 7.01
C GLY A 21 -13.43 -5.91 5.66
N VAL A 22 -12.54 -5.40 4.81
CA VAL A 22 -12.21 -6.03 3.53
C VAL A 22 -11.57 -7.38 3.81
N SER A 23 -11.97 -8.45 3.09
CA SER A 23 -11.29 -9.74 3.26
C SER A 23 -9.84 -9.66 2.78
N ALA A 24 -8.91 -10.36 3.44
CA ALA A 24 -7.50 -10.36 3.05
C ALA A 24 -7.30 -10.80 1.58
N LYS A 25 -8.13 -11.73 1.10
CA LYS A 25 -8.13 -12.18 -0.30
C LYS A 25 -8.57 -11.07 -1.25
N ASP A 26 -9.63 -10.35 -0.92
CA ASP A 26 -10.12 -9.25 -1.76
C ASP A 26 -9.15 -8.06 -1.75
N ALA A 27 -8.54 -7.75 -0.61
CA ALA A 27 -7.47 -6.75 -0.51
C ALA A 27 -6.30 -7.07 -1.45
N TYR A 28 -5.87 -8.35 -1.49
CA TYR A 28 -4.82 -8.82 -2.38
C TYR A 28 -5.20 -8.67 -3.87
N ILE A 29 -6.42 -9.09 -4.23
CA ILE A 29 -6.93 -8.96 -5.60
C ILE A 29 -7.03 -7.48 -6.01
N MET A 30 -7.55 -6.61 -5.13
CA MET A 30 -7.69 -5.19 -5.42
C MET A 30 -6.34 -4.53 -5.70
N ILE A 31 -5.31 -4.83 -4.91
CA ILE A 31 -3.97 -4.26 -5.13
C ILE A 31 -3.33 -4.81 -6.42
N SER A 32 -3.58 -6.08 -6.74
CA SER A 32 -2.99 -6.72 -7.91
C SER A 32 -3.65 -6.30 -9.23
N CYS A 33 -4.94 -5.97 -9.20
CA CYS A 33 -5.75 -5.78 -10.41
C CYS A 33 -6.35 -4.37 -10.56
N SER A 34 -6.32 -3.52 -9.53
CA SER A 34 -6.88 -2.18 -9.63
C SER A 34 -5.96 -1.27 -10.45
N PRO A 35 -6.44 -0.67 -11.55
CA PRO A 35 -5.64 0.26 -12.34
C PRO A 35 -5.35 1.58 -11.59
N GLU A 36 -6.11 1.86 -10.52
CA GLU A 36 -5.93 3.05 -9.69
C GLU A 36 -5.09 2.80 -8.45
N PHE A 37 -4.68 1.55 -8.19
CA PHE A 37 -3.69 1.26 -7.16
C PHE A 37 -2.33 1.84 -7.58
N LYS A 38 -1.68 2.57 -6.67
CA LYS A 38 -0.40 3.23 -6.94
C LYS A 38 0.58 3.02 -5.80
N VAL A 39 1.84 2.82 -6.20
CA VAL A 39 2.99 2.91 -5.30
C VAL A 39 3.70 4.23 -5.58
N LYS A 40 3.83 5.07 -4.55
CA LYS A 40 4.51 6.35 -4.63
C LYS A 40 5.85 6.27 -3.90
N VAL A 41 6.93 6.55 -4.62
CA VAL A 41 8.25 6.72 -4.03
C VAL A 41 8.43 8.21 -3.71
N TYR A 42 8.52 8.54 -2.43
CA TYR A 42 8.67 9.92 -1.97
C TYR A 42 10.14 10.31 -1.80
N GLN A 43 10.96 9.38 -1.32
CA GLN A 43 12.40 9.57 -1.21
C GLN A 43 13.13 8.32 -1.67
N MET A 44 13.83 8.44 -2.80
CA MET A 44 14.68 7.38 -3.35
C MET A 44 16.12 7.53 -2.84
N VAL A 45 16.58 8.73 -2.47
CA VAL A 45 17.99 8.90 -2.09
C VAL A 45 18.26 8.18 -0.76
N LYS A 46 19.03 7.10 -0.83
CA LYS A 46 19.52 6.38 0.34
C LYS A 46 20.65 7.18 0.96
N SER A 47 20.40 7.76 2.13
CA SER A 47 21.41 8.37 2.99
C SER A 47 21.54 7.51 4.25
N PRO A 48 22.70 7.49 4.95
CA PRO A 48 22.88 6.70 6.17
C PRO A 48 21.77 6.88 7.22
N PHE A 49 21.13 8.06 7.23
CA PHE A 49 20.10 8.43 8.19
C PHE A 49 18.68 8.53 7.59
N LEU A 50 18.53 8.32 6.29
CA LEU A 50 17.22 8.44 5.62
C LEU A 50 16.92 7.15 4.86
N PRO A 51 15.99 6.32 5.35
CA PRO A 51 15.54 5.15 4.62
C PRO A 51 14.74 5.56 3.38
N TYR A 52 14.59 4.63 2.44
CA TYR A 52 13.64 4.79 1.33
C TYR A 52 12.23 5.01 1.89
N VAL A 53 11.55 6.05 1.41
CA VAL A 53 10.18 6.35 1.82
C VAL A 53 9.24 6.07 0.66
N VAL A 54 8.33 5.12 0.87
CA VAL A 54 7.37 4.63 -0.11
C VAL A 54 5.99 4.59 0.53
N GLY A 55 4.96 4.98 -0.22
CA GLY A 55 3.56 4.77 0.14
C GLY A 55 2.83 3.92 -0.89
N ALA A 56 1.77 3.26 -0.44
CA ALA A 56 0.83 2.54 -1.29
C ALA A 56 -0.56 3.18 -1.08
N GLU A 57 -1.27 3.42 -2.18
CA GLU A 57 -2.59 4.05 -2.13
C GLU A 57 -3.60 3.35 -3.04
N ILE A 58 -4.86 3.36 -2.61
CA ILE A 58 -6.03 2.94 -3.39
C ILE A 58 -7.16 3.95 -3.18
N PRO A 59 -7.99 4.24 -4.19
CA PRO A 59 -9.13 5.14 -4.01
C PRO A 59 -10.12 4.64 -2.97
N ARG A 60 -10.52 5.53 -2.05
CA ARG A 60 -11.50 5.20 -1.00
C ARG A 60 -12.87 4.74 -1.52
N LYS A 61 -13.24 5.05 -2.78
CA LYS A 61 -14.49 4.53 -3.39
C LYS A 61 -14.57 3.00 -3.44
N TYR A 62 -13.44 2.31 -3.36
CA TYR A 62 -13.36 0.85 -3.28
C TYR A 62 -13.51 0.32 -1.84
N LEU A 63 -13.38 1.19 -0.85
CA LEU A 63 -13.50 0.87 0.57
C LEU A 63 -14.88 1.37 1.03
N ARG A 64 -15.80 0.45 1.30
CA ARG A 64 -17.11 0.81 1.85
C ARG A 64 -17.00 0.88 3.37
N ASN A 65 -17.35 2.03 3.94
CA ASN A 65 -17.84 2.17 5.31
C ASN A 65 -19.20 2.86 5.27
#